data_AF-A0A958YIW0-F1
#
_entry.id   AF-A0A958YIW0-F1
#
_cell.length_a   1.000
_cell.length_b   1.000
_cell.length_c   1.000
_cell.angle_alpha   90.00
_cell.angle_beta   90.00
_cell.angle_gamma   90.00
#
_symmetry.space_group_name_H-M   'P 1'
#
loop_
_entity.id
_entity.type
_entity.pdbx_description
1 polymer ?
#
loop_
_entity_poly.entity_id
_entity_poly.type
_entity_poly.pdbx_seq_one_letter_code
_entity_poly.pdbx_strand_id
1 'polypeptide(L)'
;ALKGISIKGNICTIGAGTTVSELWNHTELNTYFPKLKTHLKLVSSEQIRNMASFGGNFVNASPIGDMTIFFLALNSDITILNSNGNERTLALKHFYKSYKTFDLQEDELIKTIRFKLPTRASHFNFEKVSKRTHLDIASVNSAAHISVENGTISEAHFAFGGVYEIPRYLHKTSEFLNGKSLTPTSILQAQDVMQDEISPISDVRGSSDYKRLLARQLFFAHFMELFPSQFTLNDFIQHA
;
A
#
# COMPACT_ATOMS: atom_id res chain seq x y z
N ALA A 1 -18.00 -3.54 16.29
CA ALA A 1 -17.81 -4.91 15.79
C ALA A 1 -16.39 -5.02 15.23
N LEU A 2 -15.71 -6.16 15.43
CA LEU A 2 -14.37 -6.40 14.89
C LEU A 2 -14.39 -6.97 13.46
N LYS A 3 -15.55 -7.39 12.94
CA LYS A 3 -15.72 -7.85 11.56
C LYS A 3 -16.70 -6.95 10.80
N GLY A 4 -16.62 -7.04 9.48
CA GLY A 4 -17.50 -6.34 8.55
C GLY A 4 -16.80 -5.22 7.81
N ILE A 5 -17.46 -4.77 6.75
CA ILE A 5 -17.06 -3.65 5.91
C ILE A 5 -18.29 -2.76 5.82
N SER A 6 -18.12 -1.47 6.08
CA SER A 6 -19.20 -0.49 5.96
C SER A 6 -18.72 0.74 5.21
N ILE A 7 -19.56 1.23 4.30
CA ILE A 7 -19.34 2.46 3.57
C ILE A 7 -20.37 3.48 4.05
N LYS A 8 -19.90 4.67 4.43
CA LYS A 8 -20.75 5.82 4.80
C LYS A 8 -20.21 7.07 4.11
N GLY A 9 -20.98 7.61 3.18
CA GLY A 9 -20.50 8.69 2.31
C GLY A 9 -19.27 8.25 1.51
N ASN A 10 -18.18 9.00 1.60
CA ASN A 10 -16.91 8.69 0.94
C ASN A 10 -15.92 7.94 1.83
N ILE A 11 -16.33 7.41 2.98
CA ILE A 11 -15.46 6.73 3.93
C ILE A 11 -15.78 5.25 3.98
N CYS A 12 -14.76 4.41 3.78
CA CYS A 12 -14.82 2.99 4.07
C CYS A 12 -14.28 2.74 5.49
N THR A 13 -14.98 1.91 6.25
CA THR A 13 -14.51 1.38 7.54
C THR A 13 -14.56 -0.14 7.51
N ILE A 14 -13.44 -0.76 7.87
CA ILE A 14 -13.25 -2.21 7.88
C ILE A 14 -12.93 -2.65 9.30
N GLY A 15 -13.64 -3.64 9.83
CA GLY A 15 -13.29 -4.28 11.09
C GLY A 15 -11.95 -5.00 11.00
N ALA A 16 -11.10 -4.90 12.04
CA ALA A 16 -9.76 -5.49 12.00
C ALA A 16 -9.76 -7.03 11.87
N GLY A 17 -10.81 -7.70 12.33
CA GLY A 17 -11.06 -9.13 12.18
C GLY A 17 -11.61 -9.54 10.81
N THR A 18 -11.87 -8.60 9.90
CA THR A 18 -12.27 -8.88 8.52
C THR A 18 -11.11 -9.53 7.76
N THR A 19 -11.45 -10.54 6.97
CA THR A 19 -10.52 -11.34 6.19
C THR A 19 -10.27 -10.75 4.80
N VAL A 20 -9.18 -11.19 4.17
CA VAL A 20 -8.87 -10.79 2.78
C VAL A 20 -9.95 -11.29 1.81
N SER A 21 -10.52 -12.48 2.07
CA SER A 21 -11.61 -13.02 1.24
C SER A 21 -12.93 -12.25 1.39
N GLU A 22 -13.24 -11.71 2.58
CA GLU A 22 -14.40 -10.83 2.74
C GLU A 22 -14.21 -9.53 1.95
N LEU A 23 -13.01 -8.95 1.95
CA LEU A 23 -12.69 -7.78 1.11
C LEU A 23 -12.81 -8.10 -0.39
N TRP A 24 -12.26 -9.24 -0.81
CA TRP A 24 -12.35 -9.72 -2.20
C TRP A 24 -13.78 -9.81 -2.71
N ASN A 25 -14.68 -10.33 -1.86
CA ASN A 25 -16.08 -10.58 -2.21
C ASN A 25 -17.00 -9.39 -1.95
N HIS A 26 -16.49 -8.28 -1.40
CA HIS A 26 -17.31 -7.10 -1.12
C HIS A 26 -17.73 -6.40 -2.41
N THR A 27 -19.00 -6.56 -2.79
CA THR A 27 -19.55 -6.12 -4.07
C THR A 27 -19.38 -4.61 -4.28
N GLU A 28 -19.69 -3.81 -3.27
CA GLU A 28 -19.60 -2.36 -3.36
C GLU A 28 -18.15 -1.87 -3.46
N LEU A 29 -17.19 -2.50 -2.77
CA LEU A 29 -15.78 -2.07 -2.86
C LEU A 29 -15.15 -2.41 -4.21
N ASN A 30 -15.60 -3.50 -4.84
CA ASN A 30 -15.18 -3.84 -6.20
C ASN A 30 -15.60 -2.78 -7.24
N THR A 31 -16.58 -1.91 -6.96
CA THR A 31 -16.94 -0.81 -7.87
C THR A 31 -15.98 0.37 -7.75
N TYR A 32 -15.45 0.63 -6.55
CA TYR A 32 -14.43 1.66 -6.29
C TYR A 32 -13.01 1.21 -6.65
N PHE A 33 -12.76 -0.10 -6.62
CA PHE A 33 -11.47 -0.70 -6.96
C PHE A 33 -11.63 -1.77 -8.07
N PRO A 34 -11.68 -1.36 -9.35
CA PRO A 34 -11.95 -2.29 -10.45
C PRO A 34 -10.95 -3.46 -10.56
N LYS A 35 -9.69 -3.25 -10.13
CA LYS A 35 -8.62 -4.25 -10.14
C LYS A 35 -8.43 -4.98 -8.80
N LEU A 36 -9.31 -4.76 -7.80
CA LEU A 36 -9.15 -5.30 -6.44
C LEU A 36 -8.89 -6.81 -6.43
N LYS A 37 -9.70 -7.59 -7.16
CA LYS A 37 -9.52 -9.05 -7.24
C LYS A 37 -8.18 -9.45 -7.85
N THR A 38 -7.71 -8.73 -8.87
CA THR A 38 -6.39 -8.96 -9.46
C THR A 38 -5.28 -8.70 -8.43
N HIS A 39 -5.36 -7.58 -7.72
CA HIS A 39 -4.40 -7.23 -6.66
C HIS A 39 -4.38 -8.27 -5.54
N LEU A 40 -5.55 -8.61 -5.00
CA LEU A 40 -5.66 -9.58 -3.91
C LEU A 40 -5.26 -11.00 -4.33
N LYS A 41 -5.22 -11.33 -5.64
CA LYS A 41 -4.76 -12.64 -6.13
C LYS A 41 -3.26 -12.84 -5.89
N LEU A 42 -2.52 -11.76 -5.73
CA LEU A 42 -1.09 -11.76 -5.38
C LEU A 42 -0.87 -11.98 -3.88
N VAL A 43 -1.92 -11.87 -3.07
CA VAL A 43 -1.87 -11.98 -1.60
C VAL A 43 -2.15 -13.42 -1.17
N SER A 44 -1.09 -14.15 -0.81
CA SER A 44 -1.16 -15.50 -0.23
C SER A 44 -1.97 -16.52 -1.07
N SER A 45 -2.34 -17.66 -0.46
CA SER A 45 -3.29 -18.62 -1.03
C SER A 45 -4.73 -18.27 -0.65
N GLU A 46 -5.70 -18.91 -1.31
CA GLU A 46 -7.11 -18.78 -0.96
C GLU A 46 -7.40 -19.23 0.48
N GLN A 47 -6.81 -20.35 0.91
CA GLN A 47 -6.97 -20.86 2.28
C GLN A 47 -6.48 -19.85 3.32
N ILE A 48 -5.34 -19.20 3.05
CA ILE A 48 -4.82 -18.15 3.93
C ILE A 48 -5.72 -16.91 3.87
N ARG A 49 -6.18 -16.47 2.69
CA ARG A 49 -7.08 -15.32 2.55
C ARG A 49 -8.42 -15.50 3.28
N ASN A 50 -8.90 -16.74 3.40
CA ASN A 50 -10.13 -17.08 4.13
C ASN A 50 -10.00 -16.96 5.66
N MET A 51 -8.78 -16.94 6.19
CA MET A 51 -8.53 -16.94 7.65
C MET A 51 -7.76 -15.70 8.13
N ALA A 52 -6.90 -15.14 7.29
CA ALA A 52 -6.02 -14.02 7.65
C ALA A 52 -6.84 -12.73 7.81
N SER A 53 -6.79 -12.16 9.02
CA SER A 53 -7.41 -10.88 9.34
C SER A 53 -6.49 -9.70 9.07
N PHE A 54 -7.05 -8.52 8.81
CA PHE A 54 -6.24 -7.31 8.61
C PHE A 54 -5.51 -6.87 9.87
N GLY A 55 -6.15 -6.94 11.04
CA GLY A 55 -5.54 -6.66 12.33
C GLY A 55 -4.34 -7.58 12.57
N GLY A 56 -4.51 -8.89 12.34
CA GLY A 56 -3.42 -9.87 12.42
C GLY A 56 -2.28 -9.57 11.45
N ASN A 57 -2.60 -9.18 10.21
CA ASN A 57 -1.60 -8.77 9.23
C ASN A 57 -0.78 -7.56 9.73
N PHE A 58 -1.45 -6.56 10.29
CA PHE A 58 -0.82 -5.31 10.72
C PHE A 58 0.07 -5.52 11.95
N VAL A 59 -0.41 -6.23 12.98
CA VAL A 59 0.36 -6.49 14.21
C VAL A 59 1.48 -7.50 14.01
N ASN A 60 1.41 -8.33 12.96
CA ASN A 60 2.58 -9.14 12.57
C ASN A 60 3.77 -8.27 12.15
N ALA A 61 3.55 -7.00 11.76
CA ALA A 61 4.58 -6.01 11.49
C ALA A 61 5.70 -6.53 10.56
N SER A 62 5.29 -7.24 9.52
CA SER A 62 6.21 -7.75 8.50
C SER A 62 6.62 -6.60 7.57
N PRO A 63 7.92 -6.37 7.31
CA PRO A 63 8.40 -5.29 6.40
C PRO A 63 7.91 -5.39 4.96
N ILE A 64 7.28 -6.51 4.61
CA ILE A 64 6.79 -6.91 3.29
C ILE A 64 5.33 -7.37 3.36
N GLY A 65 4.56 -6.93 4.37
CA GLY A 65 3.15 -7.28 4.51
C GLY A 65 2.31 -6.68 3.38
N ASP A 66 1.81 -7.50 2.46
CA ASP A 66 1.06 -7.05 1.27
C ASP A 66 -0.12 -6.11 1.64
N MET A 67 -0.97 -6.53 2.59
CA MET A 67 -2.12 -5.70 3.00
C MET A 67 -1.71 -4.45 3.78
N THR A 68 -0.59 -4.51 4.51
CA THR A 68 -0.05 -3.32 5.19
C THR A 68 0.31 -2.25 4.15
N ILE A 69 1.02 -2.63 3.09
CA ILE A 69 1.39 -1.73 1.99
C ILE A 69 0.15 -1.21 1.26
N PHE A 70 -0.83 -2.08 0.98
CA PHE A 70 -2.09 -1.70 0.37
C PHE A 70 -2.79 -0.57 1.15
N PHE A 71 -2.95 -0.71 2.46
CA PHE A 71 -3.64 0.28 3.29
C PHE A 71 -2.80 1.51 3.64
N LEU A 72 -1.46 1.40 3.63
CA LEU A 72 -0.58 2.56 3.76
C LEU A 72 -0.74 3.51 2.56
N ALA A 73 -0.81 2.97 1.33
CA ALA A 73 -1.04 3.78 0.13
C ALA A 73 -2.44 4.40 0.09
N LEU A 74 -3.44 3.79 0.75
CA LEU A 74 -4.75 4.42 0.95
C LEU A 74 -4.74 5.54 2.02
N ASN A 75 -3.57 5.85 2.60
CA ASN A 75 -3.40 6.83 3.67
C ASN A 75 -4.41 6.60 4.81
N SER A 76 -4.56 5.33 5.18
CA SER A 76 -5.58 4.88 6.13
C SER A 76 -5.28 5.31 7.57
N ASP A 77 -6.34 5.49 8.33
CA ASP A 77 -6.31 5.54 9.79
C ASP A 77 -6.66 4.18 10.39
N ILE A 78 -6.16 3.90 11.59
CA ILE A 78 -6.61 2.80 12.43
C ILE A 78 -7.24 3.35 13.72
N THR A 79 -8.28 2.69 14.19
CA THR A 79 -8.84 2.91 15.53
C THR A 79 -8.32 1.81 16.44
N ILE A 80 -7.74 2.20 17.55
CA ILE A 80 -7.20 1.32 18.60
C ILE A 80 -8.15 1.40 19.80
N LEU A 81 -8.49 0.24 20.36
CA LEU A 81 -9.40 0.08 21.50
C LEU A 81 -8.64 -0.58 22.65
N ASN A 82 -8.79 -0.06 23.86
CA ASN A 82 -8.21 -0.67 25.06
C ASN A 82 -9.24 -1.47 25.89
N SER A 83 -8.80 -2.13 26.95
CA SER A 83 -9.66 -2.97 27.81
C SER A 83 -10.74 -2.18 28.57
N ASN A 84 -10.56 -0.87 28.75
CA ASN A 84 -11.51 0.03 29.40
C ASN A 84 -12.59 0.55 28.44
N GLY A 85 -12.52 0.19 27.15
CA GLY A 85 -13.46 0.65 26.13
C GLY A 85 -13.12 2.01 25.51
N ASN A 86 -11.96 2.58 25.85
CA ASN A 86 -11.51 3.85 25.27
C ASN A 86 -10.91 3.63 23.88
N GLU A 87 -11.14 4.59 22.98
CA GLU A 87 -10.64 4.55 21.61
C GLU A 87 -9.68 5.70 21.31
N ARG A 88 -8.62 5.39 20.56
CA ARG A 88 -7.77 6.40 19.93
C ARG A 88 -7.60 6.11 18.45
N THR A 89 -7.43 7.17 17.66
CA THR A 89 -7.15 7.06 16.21
C THR A 89 -5.67 7.35 15.95
N LEU A 90 -5.07 6.58 15.07
CA LEU A 90 -3.69 6.74 14.63
C LEU A 90 -3.62 6.57 13.11
N ALA A 91 -2.91 7.45 12.42
CA ALA A 91 -2.63 7.22 10.99
C ALA A 91 -1.75 5.97 10.86
N LEU A 92 -2.10 5.04 9.97
CA LEU A 92 -1.40 3.76 9.84
C LEU A 92 0.10 3.92 9.55
N LYS A 93 0.48 4.98 8.84
CA LYS A 93 1.89 5.34 8.56
C LYS A 93 2.72 5.68 9.80
N HIS A 94 2.08 5.93 10.94
CA HIS A 94 2.73 6.16 12.24
C HIS A 94 2.65 4.94 13.17
N PHE A 95 2.09 3.81 12.70
CA PHE A 95 1.90 2.63 13.52
C PHE A 95 3.19 1.85 13.77
N TYR A 96 4.08 1.77 12.78
CA TYR A 96 5.32 0.99 12.87
C TYR A 96 6.48 1.86 13.38
N LYS A 97 7.19 1.38 14.41
CA LYS A 97 8.28 2.14 15.06
C LYS A 97 9.66 1.65 14.63
N SER A 98 9.85 0.34 14.57
CA SER A 98 11.06 -0.34 14.09
C SER A 98 10.72 -1.79 13.73
N TYR A 99 11.71 -2.60 13.35
CA TYR A 99 11.48 -4.01 12.98
C TYR A 99 10.67 -4.75 14.07
N LYS A 100 9.50 -5.27 13.69
CA LYS A 100 8.58 -6.02 14.57
C LYS A 100 8.07 -5.26 15.79
N THR A 101 8.14 -3.92 15.80
CA THR A 101 7.58 -3.08 16.87
C THR A 101 6.57 -2.09 16.29
N PHE A 102 5.54 -1.80 17.07
CA PHE A 102 4.41 -0.99 16.66
C PHE A 102 3.79 -0.25 17.85
N ASP A 103 2.89 0.69 17.57
CA ASP A 103 2.24 1.52 18.57
C ASP A 103 0.96 0.89 19.13
N LEU A 104 1.12 -0.21 19.88
CA LEU A 104 0.08 -0.77 20.76
C LEU A 104 0.62 -0.97 22.17
N GLN A 105 -0.20 -0.65 23.16
CA GLN A 105 0.00 -1.10 24.54
C GLN A 105 -0.50 -2.54 24.74
N GLU A 106 -0.16 -3.14 25.87
CA GLU A 106 -0.46 -4.55 26.17
C GLU A 106 -1.97 -4.86 26.21
N ASP A 107 -2.80 -3.90 26.64
CA ASP A 107 -4.26 -4.00 26.71
C ASP A 107 -4.98 -3.45 25.48
N GLU A 108 -4.24 -3.08 24.42
CA GLU A 108 -4.77 -2.47 23.20
C GLU A 108 -4.91 -3.46 22.05
N LEU A 109 -5.94 -3.25 21.23
CA LEU A 109 -6.13 -3.94 19.96
C LEU A 109 -6.51 -2.97 18.85
N ILE A 110 -6.20 -3.33 17.60
CA ILE A 110 -6.72 -2.62 16.42
C ILE A 110 -8.19 -3.03 16.26
N LYS A 111 -9.09 -2.05 16.31
CA LYS A 111 -10.53 -2.24 16.17
C LYS A 111 -10.99 -2.13 14.72
N THR A 112 -10.62 -1.06 14.04
CA THR A 112 -11.04 -0.77 12.66
C THR A 112 -9.95 -0.08 11.86
N ILE A 113 -10.06 -0.19 10.54
CA ILE A 113 -9.24 0.49 9.53
C ILE A 113 -10.19 1.41 8.75
N ARG A 114 -9.79 2.65 8.51
CA ARG A 114 -10.62 3.66 7.87
C ARG A 114 -9.84 4.39 6.78
N PHE A 115 -10.42 4.54 5.60
CA PHE A 115 -9.83 5.29 4.50
C PHE A 115 -10.90 5.95 3.63
N LYS A 116 -10.50 6.98 2.89
CA LYS A 116 -11.35 7.61 1.88
C LYS A 116 -11.45 6.72 0.65
N LEU A 117 -12.66 6.53 0.14
CA LEU A 117 -12.89 5.77 -1.08
C LEU A 117 -12.28 6.50 -2.29
N PRO A 118 -11.67 5.77 -3.23
CA PRO A 118 -11.28 6.34 -4.51
C PRO A 118 -12.47 6.99 -5.23
N THR A 119 -12.25 8.18 -5.74
CA THR A 119 -13.13 8.92 -6.64
C THR A 119 -12.77 8.66 -8.11
N ARG A 120 -13.50 9.27 -9.04
CA ARG A 120 -13.15 9.23 -10.48
C ARG A 120 -11.82 9.90 -10.82
N ALA A 121 -11.36 10.83 -9.99
CA ALA A 121 -10.09 11.53 -10.19
C ALA A 121 -8.91 10.82 -9.52
N SER A 122 -9.16 9.76 -8.75
CA SER A 122 -8.13 9.02 -8.02
C SER A 122 -8.00 7.60 -8.52
N HIS A 123 -6.77 7.14 -8.57
CA HIS A 123 -6.38 5.87 -9.14
C HIS A 123 -5.60 5.07 -8.11
N PHE A 124 -5.86 3.77 -8.03
CA PHE A 124 -5.15 2.88 -7.10
C PHE A 124 -4.55 1.70 -7.84
N ASN A 125 -3.28 1.40 -7.58
CA ASN A 125 -2.62 0.20 -8.07
C ASN A 125 -1.77 -0.47 -6.98
N PHE A 126 -1.66 -1.80 -7.04
CA PHE A 126 -0.81 -2.62 -6.19
C PHE A 126 0.01 -3.55 -7.07
N GLU A 127 1.32 -3.58 -6.81
CA GLU A 127 2.29 -4.38 -7.54
C GLU A 127 3.11 -5.24 -6.59
N LYS A 128 3.55 -6.40 -7.07
CA LYS A 128 4.35 -7.34 -6.28
C LYS A 128 5.31 -8.13 -7.16
N VAL A 129 6.56 -8.20 -6.72
CA VAL A 129 7.57 -9.09 -7.30
C VAL A 129 8.01 -10.10 -6.25
N SER A 130 7.99 -11.38 -6.63
CA SER A 130 8.43 -12.53 -5.84
C SER A 130 9.05 -13.60 -6.76
N LYS A 131 9.67 -14.64 -6.21
CA LYS A 131 10.32 -15.70 -7.02
C LYS A 131 9.30 -16.51 -7.82
N ARG A 132 8.07 -16.62 -7.31
CA ARG A 132 6.91 -17.14 -8.04
C ARG A 132 5.77 -16.13 -7.98
N THR A 133 4.96 -16.05 -9.03
CA THR A 133 3.88 -15.04 -9.16
C THR A 133 2.82 -15.18 -8.06
N HIS A 134 2.51 -16.40 -7.65
CA HIS A 134 1.51 -16.70 -6.63
C HIS A 134 2.12 -17.53 -5.49
N LEU A 135 1.49 -17.45 -4.32
CA LEU A 135 1.84 -18.25 -3.14
C LEU A 135 3.28 -18.02 -2.65
N ASP A 136 3.80 -16.81 -2.83
CA ASP A 136 5.15 -16.46 -2.45
C ASP A 136 5.21 -15.12 -1.72
N ILE A 137 6.26 -14.96 -0.93
CA ILE A 137 6.52 -13.75 -0.16
C ILE A 137 7.22 -12.74 -1.06
N ALA A 138 6.78 -11.47 -1.01
CA ALA A 138 7.34 -10.41 -1.82
C ALA A 138 8.85 -10.25 -1.58
N SER A 139 9.61 -10.08 -2.66
CA SER A 139 10.94 -9.46 -2.61
C SER A 139 10.80 -7.95 -2.42
N VAL A 140 9.92 -7.35 -3.22
CA VAL A 140 9.40 -5.98 -3.07
C VAL A 140 7.92 -6.01 -3.47
N ASN A 141 7.08 -5.31 -2.71
CA ASN A 141 5.71 -4.98 -3.10
C ASN A 141 5.50 -3.48 -2.94
N SER A 142 4.53 -2.94 -3.67
CA SER A 142 4.23 -1.52 -3.65
C SER A 142 2.76 -1.25 -3.91
N ALA A 143 2.30 -0.12 -3.42
CA ALA A 143 0.98 0.41 -3.71
C ALA A 143 1.07 1.91 -3.95
N ALA A 144 0.24 2.39 -4.86
CA ALA A 144 0.10 3.79 -5.21
C ALA A 144 -1.37 4.20 -5.22
N HIS A 145 -1.68 5.30 -4.54
CA HIS A 145 -2.92 6.05 -4.70
C HIS A 145 -2.58 7.43 -5.25
N ILE A 146 -3.11 7.78 -6.42
CA ILE A 146 -2.76 9.00 -7.14
C ILE A 146 -4.04 9.69 -7.61
N SER A 147 -4.24 10.93 -7.20
CA SER A 147 -5.30 11.81 -7.67
C SER A 147 -4.75 12.82 -8.66
N VAL A 148 -5.47 13.03 -9.78
CA VAL A 148 -5.04 13.92 -10.86
C VAL A 148 -6.17 14.87 -11.24
N GLU A 149 -5.85 16.16 -11.25
CA GLU A 149 -6.75 17.24 -11.62
C GLU A 149 -6.09 18.11 -12.68
N ASN A 150 -6.71 18.22 -13.85
CA ASN A 150 -6.22 19.05 -14.96
C ASN A 150 -4.74 18.78 -15.32
N GLY A 151 -4.33 17.51 -15.34
CA GLY A 151 -2.95 17.10 -15.65
C GLY A 151 -1.93 17.34 -14.54
N THR A 152 -2.38 17.76 -13.35
CA THR A 152 -1.55 17.96 -12.16
C THR A 152 -1.90 16.91 -11.10
N ILE A 153 -0.89 16.34 -10.45
CA ILE A 153 -1.07 15.40 -9.36
C ILE A 153 -1.55 16.18 -8.13
N SER A 154 -2.83 16.04 -7.76
CA SER A 154 -3.40 16.75 -6.61
C SER A 154 -3.11 16.04 -5.30
N GLU A 155 -2.94 14.72 -5.33
CA GLU A 155 -2.59 13.90 -4.18
C GLU A 155 -1.83 12.65 -4.63
N ALA A 156 -0.74 12.31 -3.96
CA ALA A 156 0.01 11.08 -4.16
C ALA A 156 0.32 10.41 -2.83
N HIS A 157 0.14 9.09 -2.79
CA HIS A 157 0.48 8.24 -1.65
C HIS A 157 1.16 6.97 -2.18
N PHE A 158 2.43 6.80 -1.84
CA PHE A 158 3.19 5.62 -2.19
C PHE A 158 3.61 4.85 -0.94
N ALA A 159 3.45 3.54 -0.98
CA ALA A 159 3.93 2.64 0.06
C ALA A 159 4.67 1.46 -0.56
N PHE A 160 5.78 1.07 0.07
CA PHE A 160 6.65 -0.01 -0.39
C PHE A 160 7.04 -0.93 0.76
N GLY A 161 7.06 -2.24 0.50
CA GLY A 161 7.59 -3.25 1.40
C GLY A 161 8.89 -3.85 0.86
N GLY A 162 9.75 -4.29 1.76
CA GLY A 162 11.05 -4.89 1.41
C GLY A 162 12.13 -3.87 1.04
N VAL A 163 11.82 -2.58 1.15
CA VAL A 163 12.72 -1.46 0.86
C VAL A 163 13.30 -0.80 2.12
N TYR A 164 12.93 -1.32 3.29
CA TYR A 164 13.39 -0.88 4.61
C TYR A 164 13.12 -1.97 5.66
N GLU A 165 13.52 -1.74 6.91
CA GLU A 165 13.28 -2.66 8.03
C GLU A 165 11.81 -2.68 8.52
N ILE A 166 10.97 -1.76 8.04
CA ILE A 166 9.52 -1.72 8.28
C ILE A 166 8.77 -1.48 6.97
N PRO A 167 7.46 -1.77 6.89
CA PRO A 167 6.62 -1.31 5.79
C PRO A 167 6.70 0.20 5.71
N ARG A 168 7.02 0.75 4.53
CA ARG A 168 7.36 2.17 4.43
C ARG A 168 6.34 2.91 3.58
N TYR A 169 5.68 3.89 4.19
CA TYR A 169 5.06 4.98 3.46
C TYR A 169 6.16 5.96 3.02
N LEU A 170 6.22 6.27 1.73
CA LEU A 170 7.24 7.13 1.15
C LEU A 170 6.80 8.60 1.25
N HIS A 171 7.04 9.21 2.41
CA HIS A 171 6.65 10.58 2.73
C HIS A 171 7.23 11.60 1.75
N LYS A 172 8.55 11.57 1.54
CA LYS A 172 9.24 12.55 0.69
C LYS A 172 8.81 12.42 -0.77
N THR A 173 8.71 11.18 -1.25
CA THR A 173 8.26 10.89 -2.63
C THR A 173 6.82 11.36 -2.85
N SER A 174 5.93 11.03 -1.91
CA SER A 174 4.51 11.40 -1.96
C SER A 174 4.33 12.93 -1.93
N GLU A 175 5.06 13.61 -1.04
CA GLU A 175 5.04 15.08 -0.93
C GLU A 175 5.62 15.75 -2.18
N PHE A 176 6.72 15.24 -2.72
CA PHE A 176 7.37 15.78 -3.91
C PHE A 176 6.43 15.79 -5.12
N LEU A 177 5.61 14.74 -5.29
CA LEU A 177 4.69 14.61 -6.40
C LEU A 177 3.47 15.53 -6.31
N ASN A 178 3.05 15.93 -5.09
CA ASN A 178 1.90 16.81 -4.92
C ASN A 178 2.14 18.17 -5.60
N GLY A 179 1.22 18.57 -6.47
CA GLY A 179 1.30 19.80 -7.26
C GLY A 179 2.21 19.71 -8.49
N LYS A 180 2.82 18.54 -8.78
CA LYS A 180 3.61 18.35 -10.00
C LYS A 180 2.72 18.01 -11.19
N SER A 181 3.12 18.46 -12.38
CA SER A 181 2.51 18.01 -13.62
C SER A 181 2.79 16.53 -13.85
N LEU A 182 1.78 15.79 -14.30
CA LEU A 182 1.88 14.36 -14.60
C LEU A 182 2.61 14.15 -15.93
N THR A 183 3.94 14.20 -15.88
CA THR A 183 4.82 14.10 -17.06
C THR A 183 6.02 13.19 -16.77
N PRO A 184 6.64 12.56 -17.79
CA PRO A 184 7.82 11.71 -17.61
C PRO A 184 8.93 12.38 -16.80
N THR A 185 9.22 13.67 -17.07
CA THR A 185 10.24 14.44 -16.35
C THR A 185 9.95 14.51 -14.84
N SER A 186 8.71 14.82 -14.45
CA SER A 186 8.32 14.87 -13.03
C SER A 186 8.45 13.50 -12.37
N ILE A 187 8.09 12.43 -13.09
CA ILE A 187 8.14 11.06 -12.55
C ILE A 187 9.59 10.58 -12.39
N LEU A 188 10.49 10.92 -13.31
CA LEU A 188 11.92 10.62 -13.18
C LEU A 188 12.53 11.32 -11.97
N GLN A 189 12.23 12.60 -11.77
CA GLN A 189 12.69 13.34 -10.58
C GLN A 189 12.13 12.76 -9.28
N ALA A 190 10.86 12.35 -9.27
CA ALA A 190 10.24 11.71 -8.11
C ALA A 190 10.86 10.33 -7.81
N GLN A 191 11.28 9.62 -8.85
CA GLN A 191 11.98 8.35 -8.67
C GLN A 191 13.33 8.54 -7.98
N ASP A 192 14.07 9.61 -8.27
CA ASP A 192 15.32 9.91 -7.57
C ASP A 192 15.05 10.15 -6.07
N VAL A 193 14.03 10.94 -5.74
CA VAL A 193 13.58 11.15 -4.36
C VAL A 193 13.21 9.83 -3.68
N MET A 194 12.54 8.92 -4.40
CA MET A 194 12.20 7.59 -3.88
C MET A 194 13.45 6.76 -3.57
N GLN A 195 14.46 6.78 -4.43
CA GLN A 195 15.71 6.03 -4.20
C GLN A 195 16.46 6.53 -2.96
N ASP A 196 16.46 7.83 -2.72
CA ASP A 196 17.04 8.44 -1.52
C ASP A 196 16.25 8.14 -0.25
N GLU A 197 14.95 7.85 -0.38
CA GLU A 197 14.06 7.58 0.74
C GLU A 197 14.09 6.11 1.21
N ILE A 198 14.60 5.20 0.38
CA ILE A 198 14.68 3.76 0.68
C ILE A 198 16.08 3.32 1.10
N SER A 199 16.15 2.24 1.88
CA SER A 199 17.40 1.61 2.32
C SER A 199 17.19 0.10 2.52
N PRO A 200 17.04 -0.68 1.44
CA PRO A 200 16.80 -2.12 1.52
C PRO A 200 18.01 -2.86 2.11
N ILE A 201 17.73 -3.97 2.79
CA ILE A 201 18.75 -4.93 3.23
C ILE A 201 18.80 -6.14 2.30
N SER A 202 19.99 -6.70 2.10
CA SER A 202 20.16 -7.96 1.39
C SER A 202 19.65 -9.13 2.24
N ASP A 203 18.90 -10.05 1.64
CA ASP A 203 18.42 -11.28 2.28
C ASP A 203 18.17 -12.39 1.23
N VAL A 204 17.55 -13.50 1.66
CA VAL A 204 17.21 -14.65 0.80
C VAL A 204 16.22 -14.33 -0.34
N ARG A 205 15.58 -13.15 -0.31
CA ARG A 205 14.63 -12.66 -1.31
C ARG A 205 15.29 -11.71 -2.30
N GLY A 206 16.54 -11.30 -2.07
CA GLY A 206 17.34 -10.52 -3.02
C GLY A 206 18.38 -9.65 -2.36
N SER A 207 19.37 -9.21 -3.14
CA SER A 207 20.33 -8.20 -2.71
C SER A 207 19.67 -6.82 -2.55
N SER A 208 20.28 -5.94 -1.78
CA SER A 208 19.92 -4.51 -1.70
C SER A 208 19.77 -3.90 -3.09
N ASP A 209 20.75 -4.10 -3.98
CA ASP A 209 20.76 -3.49 -5.32
C ASP A 209 19.60 -4.01 -6.18
N TYR A 210 19.32 -5.32 -6.09
CA TYR A 210 18.17 -5.91 -6.76
C TYR A 210 16.86 -5.32 -6.22
N LYS A 211 16.72 -5.14 -4.90
CA LYS A 211 15.54 -4.53 -4.31
C LYS A 211 15.37 -3.06 -4.69
N ARG A 212 16.46 -2.29 -4.80
CA ARG A 212 16.44 -0.91 -5.34
C ARG A 212 15.97 -0.87 -6.79
N LEU A 213 16.50 -1.78 -7.62
CA LEU A 213 16.07 -1.95 -9.00
C LEU A 213 14.57 -2.26 -9.07
N LEU A 214 14.10 -3.25 -8.30
CA LEU A 214 12.69 -3.60 -8.26
C LEU A 214 11.81 -2.44 -7.80
N ALA A 215 12.19 -1.71 -6.75
CA ALA A 215 11.45 -0.56 -6.27
C ALA A 215 11.27 0.50 -7.37
N ARG A 216 12.34 0.78 -8.14
CA ARG A 216 12.27 1.67 -9.31
C ARG A 216 11.29 1.14 -10.37
N GLN A 217 11.42 -0.12 -10.76
CA GLN A 217 10.56 -0.69 -11.81
C GLN A 217 9.08 -0.70 -11.40
N LEU A 218 8.79 -1.03 -10.13
CA LEU A 218 7.43 -0.99 -9.62
C LEU A 218 6.86 0.43 -9.53
N PHE A 219 7.69 1.41 -9.17
CA PHE A 219 7.30 2.82 -9.18
C PHE A 219 6.85 3.26 -10.59
N PHE A 220 7.63 2.95 -11.63
CA PHE A 220 7.24 3.24 -13.01
C PHE A 220 6.04 2.42 -13.49
N ALA A 221 5.93 1.16 -13.09
CA ALA A 221 4.78 0.30 -13.41
C ALA A 221 3.47 0.92 -12.93
N HIS A 222 3.44 1.58 -11.78
CA HIS A 222 2.23 2.28 -11.31
C HIS A 222 1.78 3.37 -12.30
N PHE A 223 2.68 4.17 -12.86
CA PHE A 223 2.31 5.21 -13.83
C PHE A 223 1.86 4.65 -15.17
N MET A 224 2.55 3.62 -15.68
CA MET A 224 2.13 2.95 -16.92
C MET A 224 0.77 2.26 -16.77
N GLU A 225 0.51 1.63 -15.63
CA GLU A 225 -0.74 0.90 -15.37
C GLU A 225 -1.93 1.84 -15.13
N LEU A 226 -1.70 2.96 -14.45
CA LEU A 226 -2.75 3.92 -14.11
C LEU A 226 -3.01 4.94 -15.21
N PHE A 227 -1.99 5.29 -16.00
CA PHE A 227 -2.05 6.32 -17.03
C PHE A 227 -1.41 5.83 -18.36
N PRO A 228 -1.90 4.72 -18.94
CA PRO A 228 -1.28 4.08 -20.11
C PRO A 228 -1.29 4.91 -21.40
N SER A 229 -2.11 5.97 -21.46
CA SER A 229 -2.12 6.92 -22.57
C SER A 229 -1.05 8.02 -22.45
N GLN A 230 -0.45 8.17 -21.27
CA GLN A 230 0.55 9.21 -20.98
C GLN A 230 1.95 8.64 -20.75
N PHE A 231 2.04 7.40 -20.29
CA PHE A 231 3.31 6.73 -20.01
C PHE A 231 3.39 5.39 -20.72
N THR A 232 4.52 5.18 -21.37
CA THR A 232 4.91 3.96 -22.06
C THR A 232 6.23 3.46 -21.48
N LEU A 233 6.56 2.22 -21.81
CA LEU A 233 7.84 1.65 -21.40
C LEU A 233 9.04 2.45 -21.94
N ASN A 234 8.93 3.05 -23.13
CA ASN A 234 9.99 3.84 -23.75
C ASN A 234 10.35 5.09 -22.95
N ASP A 235 9.41 5.65 -22.19
CA ASP A 235 9.65 6.81 -21.34
C ASP A 235 10.62 6.50 -20.19
N PHE A 236 10.77 5.22 -19.83
CA PHE A 236 11.55 4.77 -18.68
C PHE A 236 12.73 3.84 -19.01
N ILE A 237 12.74 3.18 -20.18
CA ILE A 237 13.83 2.25 -20.57
C ILE A 237 15.20 2.90 -20.53
N GLN A 238 15.33 4.17 -20.95
CA GLN A 238 16.64 4.85 -20.99
C GLN A 238 17.22 5.12 -19.59
N HIS A 239 16.40 4.99 -18.55
CA HIS A 239 16.74 5.19 -17.16
C HIS A 239 16.71 3.87 -16.37
N ALA A 240 16.58 2.72 -17.04
CA ALA A 240 16.59 1.37 -16.46
C ALA A 240 18.00 0.78 -16.37
#